data_AF-A0A8S9ISK2-F1
#
_entry.id   AF-A0A8S9ISK2-F1
#
_cell.length_a   1.000
_cell.length_b   1.000
_cell.length_c   1.000
_cell.angle_alpha   90.00
_cell.angle_beta   90.00
_cell.angle_gamma   90.00
#
_symmetry.space_group_name_H-M   'P 1'
#
loop_
_entity.id
_entity.type
_entity.pdbx_description
1 polymer ?
#
loop_
_entity_poly.entity_id
_entity_poly.type
_entity_poly.pdbx_seq_one_letter_code
_entity_poly.pdbx_strand_id
1 'polypeptide(L)'
;MASPLIGPPELRDSKPLLPKPITASGPNREWSGHVPLRRQSLPRLLLPRCSQHAQEICGSEERLQLAWDHDPLITLKLICNLRGVRGTGKSDKEGFYTAALWLHGSHPKTLACNLESLSKFGYFKDFPEILYRILKGSKIRDTQKSEWMQRKSCRGRGRRRRVDGFISKTGQGSRKRKTAATRELRVATAEMKNQADKAIASINRKLEKISMGKEAFTRYSHDAEYRFLHERVSDLFSNLLKERSRVPDVRRDEQDLSSS
;
A
#
# COMPACT_ATOMS: atom_id res chain seq x y z
N MET A 1 20.58 -18.86 7.11
CA MET A 1 20.45 -17.99 8.30
C MET A 1 19.86 -16.66 7.83
N ALA A 2 18.74 -16.20 8.40
CA ALA A 2 18.14 -14.94 7.98
C ALA A 2 18.93 -13.75 8.54
N SER A 3 19.17 -12.73 7.71
CA SER A 3 19.68 -11.43 8.17
C SER A 3 18.78 -10.88 9.30
N PRO A 4 19.33 -10.45 10.45
CA PRO A 4 18.56 -9.86 11.53
C PRO A 4 17.75 -8.64 11.06
N LEU A 5 16.61 -8.37 11.69
CA LEU A 5 15.97 -7.06 11.53
C LEU A 5 16.88 -6.00 12.14
N ILE A 6 17.22 -4.98 11.36
CA ILE A 6 18.07 -3.88 11.79
C ILE A 6 17.16 -2.78 12.33
N GLY A 7 17.12 -2.64 13.65
CA GLY A 7 16.43 -1.54 14.33
C GLY A 7 17.28 -0.27 14.36
N PRO A 8 16.68 0.93 14.51
CA PRO A 8 17.41 2.14 14.88
C PRO A 8 17.74 2.08 16.37
N PRO A 9 18.91 1.52 16.70
CA PRO A 9 20.04 2.37 17.10
C PRO A 9 21.30 2.22 16.23
N GLU A 10 21.42 1.16 15.40
CA GLU A 10 22.64 0.87 14.63
C GLU A 10 22.85 1.77 13.39
N LEU A 11 21.85 2.58 13.03
CA LEU A 11 21.94 3.52 11.90
C LEU A 11 22.56 4.88 12.28
N ARG A 12 22.91 5.09 13.56
CA ARG A 12 23.50 6.32 14.12
C ARG A 12 24.95 6.15 14.61
N ASP A 13 25.66 5.10 14.20
CA ASP A 13 27.07 4.91 14.58
C ASP A 13 28.05 5.81 13.80
N SER A 14 27.82 7.12 13.89
CA SER A 14 28.84 8.15 13.78
C SER A 14 28.80 8.93 15.09
N LYS A 15 29.60 8.51 16.08
CA LYS A 15 29.75 9.15 17.39
C LYS A 15 29.91 10.68 17.25
N PRO A 16 29.26 11.45 18.13
CA PRO A 16 30.05 12.22 19.09
C PRO A 16 29.65 11.93 20.54
N LEU A 17 30.66 12.05 21.40
CA LEU A 17 30.67 11.72 22.83
C LEU A 17 29.61 12.48 23.64
N LEU A 18 29.02 11.77 24.61
CA LEU A 18 28.16 12.30 25.68
C LEU A 18 28.85 13.41 26.50
N PRO A 19 28.07 14.16 27.30
CA PRO A 19 28.16 13.93 28.75
C PRO A 19 26.83 13.58 29.41
N LYS A 20 26.94 12.83 30.53
CA LYS A 20 25.87 12.25 31.37
C LYS A 20 25.20 13.29 32.29
N PRO A 21 23.96 13.03 32.76
CA PRO A 21 23.28 13.89 33.74
C PRO A 21 23.82 13.70 35.16
N ILE A 22 23.91 14.81 35.89
CA ILE A 22 24.31 14.88 37.31
C ILE A 22 23.06 14.68 38.18
N THR A 23 23.14 13.72 39.09
CA THR A 23 22.23 13.50 40.21
C THR A 23 22.31 14.65 41.22
N ALA A 24 21.16 15.20 41.63
CA ALA A 24 21.04 15.97 42.87
C ALA A 24 19.67 15.74 43.52
N SER A 25 19.71 15.59 44.83
CA SER A 25 18.67 15.13 45.74
C SER A 25 17.92 16.27 46.45
N GLY A 26 16.58 16.16 46.52
CA GLY A 26 15.69 16.68 47.59
C GLY A 26 15.30 18.17 47.59
N PRO A 27 14.36 18.62 48.46
CA PRO A 27 13.28 17.90 49.13
C PRO A 27 11.87 18.55 48.99
N ASN A 28 10.87 17.72 49.27
CA ASN A 28 9.55 17.93 49.88
C ASN A 28 9.03 19.38 50.10
N ARG A 29 7.86 19.70 49.50
CA ARG A 29 6.93 20.73 50.01
C ARG A 29 5.48 20.28 49.81
N GLU A 30 4.81 20.08 50.94
CA GLU A 30 3.36 20.03 51.10
C GLU A 30 2.72 21.33 50.57
N TRP A 31 1.59 21.21 49.87
CA TRP A 31 0.58 22.26 49.81
C TRP A 31 -0.81 21.62 49.79
N SER A 32 -1.48 21.72 50.94
CA SER A 32 -2.94 21.62 51.04
C SER A 32 -3.58 22.87 50.44
N GLY A 33 -4.65 22.71 49.65
CA GLY A 33 -5.39 23.83 49.09
C GLY A 33 -6.58 23.40 48.25
N HIS A 34 -7.72 23.14 48.90
CA HIS A 34 -9.03 22.98 48.28
C HIS A 34 -9.69 24.35 48.12
N VAL A 35 -9.97 24.81 46.88
CA VAL A 35 -11.12 25.69 46.54
C VAL A 35 -11.38 25.67 45.01
N PRO A 36 -12.58 26.05 44.49
CA PRO A 36 -13.31 25.25 43.52
C PRO A 36 -13.38 25.92 42.14
N LEU A 37 -13.21 25.15 41.06
CA LEU A 37 -13.41 25.68 39.71
C LEU A 37 -14.89 25.63 39.32
N ARG A 38 -15.49 26.83 39.35
CA ARG A 38 -16.75 27.18 38.69
C ARG A 38 -16.79 26.62 37.27
N ARG A 39 -17.92 25.97 36.95
CA ARG A 39 -18.36 25.66 35.58
C ARG A 39 -18.53 26.97 34.81
N GLN A 40 -17.54 27.36 34.02
CA GLN A 40 -17.74 28.34 32.96
C GLN A 40 -18.05 27.59 31.67
N SER A 41 -19.27 27.78 31.19
CA SER A 41 -19.72 27.37 29.87
C SER A 41 -18.91 28.12 28.80
N LEU A 42 -17.98 27.43 28.15
CA LEU A 42 -17.32 27.95 26.96
C LEU A 42 -18.25 27.82 25.75
N PRO A 43 -18.28 28.84 24.86
CA PRO A 43 -19.14 28.85 23.70
C PRO A 43 -18.72 27.75 22.72
N ARG A 44 -19.74 27.11 22.14
CA ARG A 44 -19.65 26.09 21.09
C ARG A 44 -19.04 26.70 19.83
N LEU A 45 -17.71 26.84 19.83
CA LEU A 45 -16.97 27.12 18.62
C LEU A 45 -17.20 25.91 17.70
N LEU A 46 -17.83 26.20 16.56
CA LEU A 46 -18.00 25.30 15.43
C LEU A 46 -16.60 24.92 14.93
N LEU A 47 -16.01 23.90 15.55
CA LEU A 47 -14.88 23.20 14.97
C LEU A 47 -15.33 22.69 13.59
N PRO A 48 -14.51 22.89 12.54
CA PRO A 48 -14.77 22.27 11.26
C PRO A 48 -14.92 20.78 11.51
N ARG A 49 -16.00 20.17 10.99
CA ARG A 49 -16.15 18.71 10.96
C ARG A 49 -14.97 18.14 10.17
N CYS A 50 -13.86 17.91 10.85
CA CYS A 50 -12.78 17.09 10.35
C CYS A 50 -13.43 15.74 10.09
N SER A 51 -13.45 15.32 8.82
CA SER A 51 -14.15 14.09 8.44
C SER A 51 -13.58 12.95 9.29
N GLN A 52 -14.42 12.01 9.71
CA GLN A 52 -14.01 10.84 10.52
C GLN A 52 -12.76 10.13 9.94
N HIS A 53 -12.52 10.27 8.63
CA HIS A 53 -11.38 9.73 7.89
C HIS A 53 -10.03 10.42 8.12
N ALA A 54 -10.00 11.68 8.53
CA ALA A 54 -8.75 12.37 8.90
C ALA A 54 -8.34 11.99 10.34
N GLN A 55 -9.31 11.71 11.20
CA GLN A 55 -9.07 11.16 12.54
C GLN A 55 -8.53 9.72 12.51
N GLU A 56 -8.96 8.90 11.55
CA GLU A 56 -8.53 7.50 11.45
C GLU A 56 -7.07 7.33 10.99
N ILE A 57 -6.61 8.16 10.04
CA ILE A 57 -5.20 8.16 9.60
C ILE A 57 -4.29 8.70 10.71
N CYS A 58 -4.64 9.86 11.27
CA CYS A 58 -3.89 10.49 12.36
C CYS A 58 -3.77 9.57 13.58
N GLY A 59 -4.86 8.88 13.95
CA GLY A 59 -4.86 7.95 15.09
C GLY A 59 -4.12 6.63 14.85
N SER A 60 -3.80 6.28 13.61
CA SER A 60 -2.97 5.11 13.29
C SER A 60 -1.48 5.44 13.31
N GLU A 61 -1.11 6.62 12.78
CA GLU A 61 0.26 7.13 12.79
C GLU A 61 0.73 7.49 14.20
N GLU A 62 -0.13 8.09 15.02
CA GLU A 62 0.16 8.40 16.42
C GLU A 62 0.47 7.13 17.23
N ARG A 63 -0.32 6.07 17.05
CA ARG A 63 -0.07 4.78 17.72
C ARG A 63 1.23 4.13 17.25
N LEU A 64 1.55 4.25 15.96
CA LEU A 64 2.83 3.75 15.42
C LEU A 64 4.00 4.53 16.01
N GLN A 65 3.88 5.85 16.12
CA GLN A 65 4.90 6.69 16.75
C GLN A 65 5.12 6.33 18.22
N LEU A 66 4.06 6.19 19.01
CA LEU A 66 4.15 5.78 20.41
C LEU A 66 4.77 4.39 20.58
N ALA A 67 4.40 3.43 19.73
CA ALA A 67 4.97 2.09 19.76
C ALA A 67 6.47 2.12 19.39
N TRP A 68 6.83 2.95 18.41
CA TRP A 68 8.20 3.12 17.97
C TRP A 68 9.08 3.76 19.03
N ASP A 69 8.58 4.80 19.70
CA ASP A 69 9.30 5.48 20.78
C ASP A 69 9.54 4.55 21.98
N HIS A 70 8.64 3.58 22.20
CA HIS A 70 8.81 2.56 23.22
C HIS A 70 9.83 1.47 22.82
N ASP A 71 9.63 0.82 21.68
CA ASP A 71 10.58 -0.16 21.14
C ASP A 71 10.48 -0.24 19.60
N PRO A 72 11.46 0.34 18.87
CA PRO A 72 11.49 0.30 17.42
C PRO A 72 11.58 -1.11 16.82
N LEU A 73 12.32 -2.02 17.47
CA LEU A 73 12.56 -3.36 16.96
C LEU A 73 11.31 -4.23 17.10
N ILE A 74 10.61 -4.15 18.24
CA ILE A 74 9.30 -4.79 18.41
C ILE A 74 8.31 -4.21 17.42
N THR A 75 8.30 -2.89 17.22
CA THR A 75 7.40 -2.24 16.25
C THR A 75 7.66 -2.75 14.83
N LEU A 76 8.91 -2.88 14.40
CA LEU A 76 9.26 -3.50 13.10
C LEU A 76 8.77 -4.93 12.98
N LYS A 77 8.92 -5.75 14.04
CA LYS A 77 8.41 -7.13 14.06
C LYS A 77 6.88 -7.16 13.93
N LEU A 78 6.17 -6.26 14.62
CA LEU A 78 4.72 -6.14 14.53
C LEU A 78 4.28 -5.75 13.11
N ILE A 79 4.98 -4.80 12.47
CA ILE A 79 4.71 -4.42 11.08
C ILE A 79 4.92 -5.61 10.14
N CYS A 80 5.97 -6.42 10.32
CA CYS A 80 6.16 -7.66 9.58
C CYS A 80 5.00 -8.64 9.79
N ASN A 81 4.52 -8.77 11.03
CA ASN A 81 3.42 -9.66 11.41
C ASN A 81 2.06 -9.22 10.85
N LEU A 82 1.84 -7.92 10.60
CA LEU A 82 0.65 -7.46 9.87
C LEU A 82 0.58 -8.11 8.49
N ARG A 83 1.73 -8.21 7.81
CA ARG A 83 1.80 -8.77 6.47
C ARG A 83 1.78 -10.28 6.41
N GLY A 84 2.17 -10.97 7.48
CA GLY A 84 2.31 -12.43 7.52
C GLY A 84 1.04 -13.15 7.06
N VAL A 85 1.12 -13.83 5.90
CA VAL A 85 0.02 -14.64 5.31
C VAL A 85 0.31 -16.14 5.38
N ARG A 86 1.55 -16.55 5.72
CA ARG A 86 1.98 -17.97 5.77
C ARG A 86 1.69 -18.63 7.13
N GLY A 87 0.54 -18.30 7.75
CA GLY A 87 0.15 -18.82 9.07
C GLY A 87 0.82 -18.15 10.27
N THR A 88 1.67 -17.13 10.05
CA THR A 88 2.45 -16.46 11.09
C THR A 88 1.94 -15.07 11.48
N GLY A 89 0.87 -14.57 10.84
CA GLY A 89 0.47 -13.17 10.98
C GLY A 89 -1.02 -12.89 10.80
N LYS A 90 -1.38 -11.59 10.90
CA LYS A 90 -2.76 -11.10 10.87
C LYS A 90 -3.33 -10.95 9.45
N SER A 91 -2.51 -11.11 8.41
CA SER A 91 -2.89 -10.91 7.00
C SER A 91 -3.56 -9.57 6.71
N ASP A 92 -3.27 -8.54 7.51
CA ASP A 92 -3.77 -7.18 7.32
C ASP A 92 -2.92 -6.44 6.29
N LYS A 93 -3.36 -6.56 5.03
CA LYS A 93 -2.68 -5.99 3.88
C LYS A 93 -2.65 -4.46 3.92
N GLU A 94 -3.75 -3.80 4.24
CA GLU A 94 -3.83 -2.34 4.18
C GLU A 94 -3.16 -1.70 5.40
N GLY A 95 -3.31 -2.29 6.59
CA GLY A 95 -2.55 -1.87 7.78
C GLY A 95 -1.04 -1.97 7.57
N PHE A 96 -0.57 -3.01 6.88
CA PHE A 96 0.83 -3.13 6.49
C PHE A 96 1.29 -1.98 5.58
N TYR A 97 0.53 -1.64 4.52
CA TYR A 97 0.94 -0.55 3.62
C TYR A 97 0.89 0.81 4.31
N THR A 98 -0.10 1.06 5.18
CA THR A 98 -0.14 2.27 5.99
C THR A 98 1.11 2.39 6.86
N ALA A 99 1.48 1.31 7.57
CA ALA A 99 2.68 1.29 8.40
C ALA A 99 3.98 1.43 7.58
N ALA A 100 4.05 0.82 6.40
CA ALA A 100 5.20 0.94 5.50
C ALA A 100 5.36 2.37 4.95
N LEU A 101 4.25 3.05 4.63
CA LEU A 101 4.28 4.46 4.19
C LEU A 101 4.69 5.39 5.33
N TRP A 102 4.20 5.13 6.55
CA TRP A 102 4.65 5.84 7.75
C TRP A 102 6.15 5.63 8.00
N LEU A 103 6.64 4.39 7.91
CA LEU A 103 8.07 4.08 8.00
C LEU A 103 8.89 4.81 6.93
N HIS A 104 8.38 4.92 5.70
CA HIS A 104 9.08 5.67 4.65
C HIS A 104 9.15 7.17 4.98
N GLY A 105 8.10 7.74 5.56
CA GLY A 105 8.07 9.16 5.95
C GLY A 105 8.98 9.48 7.13
N SER A 106 9.02 8.61 8.15
CA SER A 106 9.75 8.87 9.41
C SER A 106 11.16 8.25 9.43
N HIS A 107 11.31 7.05 8.86
CA HIS A 107 12.52 6.21 8.96
C HIS A 107 12.85 5.49 7.63
N PRO A 108 13.07 6.23 6.54
CA PRO A 108 13.22 5.66 5.19
C PRO A 108 14.36 4.66 5.06
N LYS A 109 15.49 4.91 5.73
CA LYS A 109 16.64 3.99 5.76
C LYS A 109 16.28 2.66 6.40
N THR A 110 15.52 2.68 7.49
CA THR A 110 15.10 1.47 8.19
C THR A 110 14.21 0.61 7.29
N LEU A 111 13.26 1.21 6.58
CA LEU A 111 12.43 0.48 5.62
C LEU A 111 13.28 -0.18 4.52
N ALA A 112 14.19 0.59 3.92
CA ALA A 112 14.98 0.14 2.78
C ALA A 112 16.03 -0.93 3.14
N CYS A 113 16.63 -0.86 4.34
CA CYS A 113 17.58 -1.88 4.81
C CYS A 113 16.89 -3.19 5.21
N ASN A 114 15.63 -3.13 5.65
CA ASN A 114 14.89 -4.31 6.13
C ASN A 114 14.05 -5.02 5.03
N LEU A 115 14.16 -4.63 3.76
CA LEU A 115 13.36 -5.21 2.67
C LEU A 115 13.53 -6.74 2.55
N GLU A 116 14.75 -7.25 2.69
CA GLU A 116 15.00 -8.70 2.63
C GLU A 116 14.25 -9.43 3.75
N SER A 117 14.29 -8.91 4.97
CA SER A 117 13.58 -9.46 6.12
C SER A 117 12.06 -9.36 5.95
N LEU A 118 11.55 -8.23 5.45
CA LEU A 118 10.13 -8.05 5.12
C LEU A 118 9.65 -9.05 4.07
N SER A 119 10.49 -9.43 3.10
CA SER A 119 10.14 -10.38 2.05
C SER A 119 9.85 -11.79 2.57
N LYS A 120 10.46 -12.16 3.70
CA LYS A 120 10.29 -13.48 4.34
C LYS A 120 8.89 -13.64 4.96
N PHE A 121 8.37 -12.56 5.54
CA PHE A 121 7.02 -12.53 6.13
C PHE A 121 5.94 -12.20 5.09
N GLY A 122 6.24 -11.29 4.16
CA GLY A 122 5.33 -10.83 3.12
C GLY A 122 5.56 -11.45 1.75
N TYR A 123 5.30 -10.65 0.70
CA TYR A 123 5.47 -11.03 -0.69
C TYR A 123 6.30 -9.98 -1.43
N PHE A 124 7.12 -10.43 -2.39
CA PHE A 124 7.92 -9.51 -3.22
C PHE A 124 7.10 -8.43 -3.95
N LYS A 125 5.85 -8.72 -4.30
CA LYS A 125 4.94 -7.74 -4.93
C LYS A 125 4.61 -6.54 -4.03
N ASP A 126 4.89 -6.64 -2.73
CA ASP A 126 4.62 -5.57 -1.78
C ASP A 126 5.57 -4.39 -1.98
N PHE A 127 6.82 -4.63 -2.39
CA PHE A 127 7.80 -3.57 -2.61
C PHE A 127 7.45 -2.62 -3.76
N PRO A 128 7.14 -3.10 -4.99
CA PRO A 128 6.66 -2.22 -6.05
C PRO A 128 5.30 -1.59 -5.72
N GLU A 129 4.46 -2.25 -4.90
CA GLU A 129 3.21 -1.64 -4.42
C GLU A 129 3.47 -0.47 -3.46
N ILE A 130 4.46 -0.57 -2.55
CA ILE A 130 4.87 0.53 -1.67
C ILE A 130 5.36 1.72 -2.51
N LEU A 131 6.26 1.48 -3.47
CA LEU A 131 6.74 2.52 -4.41
C LEU A 131 5.57 3.17 -5.16
N TYR A 132 4.63 2.37 -5.66
CA TYR A 132 3.45 2.86 -6.35
C TYR A 132 2.56 3.74 -5.47
N ARG A 133 2.38 3.37 -4.19
CA ARG A 133 1.59 4.16 -3.23
C ARG A 133 2.30 5.44 -2.77
N ILE A 134 3.64 5.47 -2.75
CA ILE A 134 4.39 6.71 -2.53
C ILE A 134 4.15 7.69 -3.69
N LEU A 135 4.08 7.20 -4.93
CA LEU A 135 3.81 8.02 -6.11
C LEU A 135 2.36 8.52 -6.19
N LYS A 136 1.39 7.60 -6.06
CA LYS A 136 -0.03 7.88 -6.31
C LYS A 136 -0.86 8.22 -5.07
N GLY A 137 -0.31 7.98 -3.89
CA GLY A 137 -0.97 8.14 -2.61
C GLY A 137 -1.45 6.82 -1.99
N SER A 138 -1.65 6.84 -0.68
CA SER A 138 -1.97 5.67 0.16
C SER A 138 -3.28 4.98 -0.23
N LYS A 139 -4.30 5.74 -0.65
CA LYS A 139 -5.66 5.24 -0.96
C LYS A 139 -5.90 4.88 -2.42
N ILE A 140 -4.86 4.88 -3.27
CA ILE A 140 -5.02 4.69 -4.72
C ILE A 140 -5.79 3.41 -5.07
N ARG A 141 -5.58 2.32 -4.33
CA ARG A 141 -6.27 1.04 -4.55
C ARG A 141 -7.75 1.08 -4.19
N ASP A 142 -8.11 1.81 -3.14
CA ASP A 142 -9.51 1.99 -2.72
C ASP A 142 -10.28 2.85 -3.72
N THR A 143 -9.65 3.92 -4.21
CA THR A 143 -10.20 4.76 -5.26
C THR A 143 -10.43 3.95 -6.53
N GLN A 144 -9.42 3.22 -7.00
CA GLN A 144 -9.53 2.37 -8.19
C GLN A 144 -10.62 1.29 -8.05
N LYS A 145 -10.72 0.66 -6.87
CA LYS A 145 -11.74 -0.34 -6.58
C LYS A 145 -13.14 0.27 -6.63
N SER A 146 -13.32 1.44 -6.03
CA SER A 146 -14.59 2.17 -5.99
C SER A 146 -15.03 2.60 -7.40
N GLU A 147 -14.12 3.16 -8.19
CA GLU A 147 -14.36 3.53 -9.59
C GLU A 147 -14.71 2.33 -10.46
N TRP A 148 -14.04 1.19 -10.25
CA TRP A 148 -14.37 -0.06 -10.96
C TRP A 148 -15.77 -0.56 -10.57
N MET A 149 -16.12 -0.53 -9.29
CA MET A 149 -17.46 -0.90 -8.80
C MET A 149 -18.55 0.01 -9.38
N GLN A 150 -18.29 1.32 -9.47
CA GLN A 150 -19.20 2.28 -10.12
C GLN A 150 -19.38 1.93 -11.61
N ARG A 151 -18.29 1.71 -12.35
CA ARG A 151 -18.35 1.30 -13.76
C ARG A 151 -19.12 -0.01 -13.95
N LYS A 152 -18.92 -0.98 -13.07
CA LYS A 152 -19.62 -2.27 -13.09
C LYS A 152 -21.12 -2.12 -12.81
N SER A 153 -21.49 -1.33 -11.81
CA SER A 153 -22.90 -1.11 -11.45
C SER A 153 -23.68 -0.37 -12.54
N CYS A 154 -23.06 0.59 -13.24
CA CYS A 154 -23.66 1.26 -14.39
C CYS A 154 -23.93 0.31 -15.57
N ARG A 155 -23.06 -0.67 -15.81
CA ARG A 155 -23.27 -1.71 -16.84
C ARG A 155 -24.45 -2.64 -16.54
N GLY A 156 -24.82 -2.82 -15.27
CA GLY A 156 -25.94 -3.67 -14.84
C GLY A 156 -27.33 -3.00 -14.91
N ARG A 157 -27.42 -1.67 -14.84
CA ARG A 157 -28.70 -0.94 -14.82
C ARG A 157 -29.51 -1.05 -16.13
N GLY A 158 -28.84 -1.28 -17.26
CA GLY A 158 -29.51 -1.55 -18.54
C GLY A 158 -30.31 -2.88 -18.56
N ARG A 159 -29.99 -3.81 -17.65
CA ARG A 159 -30.68 -5.11 -17.53
C ARG A 159 -31.84 -5.07 -16.53
N ARG A 160 -31.74 -4.28 -15.45
CA ARG A 160 -32.80 -4.15 -14.41
C ARG A 160 -34.02 -3.34 -14.85
N ARG A 161 -33.87 -2.35 -15.74
CA ARG A 161 -35.04 -1.63 -16.31
C ARG A 161 -35.99 -2.52 -17.15
N ARG A 162 -35.68 -3.79 -17.38
CA ARG A 162 -36.59 -4.74 -18.04
C ARG A 162 -37.45 -5.56 -17.07
N VAL A 163 -37.21 -5.50 -15.76
CA VAL A 163 -37.91 -6.36 -14.79
C VAL A 163 -39.00 -5.60 -14.03
N ASP A 164 -38.84 -4.30 -13.78
CA ASP A 164 -39.86 -3.47 -13.12
C ASP A 164 -40.85 -2.84 -14.12
N GLY A 165 -41.34 -3.64 -15.06
CA GLY A 165 -42.32 -3.25 -16.08
C GLY A 165 -43.51 -4.21 -16.10
N PHE A 166 -44.06 -4.52 -14.92
CA PHE A 166 -45.28 -5.30 -14.77
C PHE A 166 -46.38 -4.44 -14.12
N ILE A 167 -46.84 -3.39 -14.82
CA ILE A 167 -48.10 -2.63 -14.69
C ILE A 167 -48.06 -1.71 -15.94
N SER A 168 -48.98 -1.66 -16.90
CA SER A 168 -50.33 -2.18 -17.10
C SER A 168 -50.50 -2.46 -18.61
N LYS A 169 -51.28 -3.50 -18.94
CA LYS A 169 -51.69 -3.80 -20.32
C LYS A 169 -52.91 -2.96 -20.68
N THR A 170 -52.78 -2.06 -21.65
CA THR A 170 -53.82 -1.77 -22.66
C THR A 170 -53.15 -1.14 -23.87
N GLY A 171 -53.07 -1.91 -24.96
CA GLY A 171 -52.49 -1.46 -26.23
C GLY A 171 -52.08 -2.65 -27.07
N GLN A 172 -53.01 -3.18 -27.86
CA GLN A 172 -52.72 -4.09 -28.96
C GLN A 172 -51.86 -3.36 -30.00
N GLY A 173 -50.54 -3.36 -29.78
CA GLY A 173 -49.56 -2.98 -30.80
C GLY A 173 -48.90 -4.24 -31.33
N SER A 174 -49.21 -4.62 -32.58
CA SER A 174 -48.52 -5.70 -33.30
C SER A 174 -47.00 -5.50 -33.17
N ARG A 175 -46.33 -6.37 -32.41
CA ARG A 175 -44.86 -6.42 -32.36
C ARG A 175 -44.38 -6.97 -33.71
N LYS A 176 -44.23 -6.10 -34.72
CA LYS A 176 -43.58 -6.44 -35.99
C LYS A 176 -42.22 -7.07 -35.69
N ARG A 177 -42.08 -8.38 -35.96
CA ARG A 177 -40.80 -9.09 -35.89
C ARG A 177 -39.84 -8.41 -36.86
N LYS A 178 -38.79 -7.78 -36.34
CA LYS A 178 -37.75 -7.15 -37.16
C LYS A 178 -36.99 -8.25 -37.92
N THR A 179 -36.76 -8.05 -39.22
CA THR A 179 -36.15 -9.03 -40.14
C THR A 179 -34.71 -9.36 -39.76
N ALA A 180 -34.24 -10.57 -40.08
CA ALA A 180 -32.89 -11.07 -39.74
C ALA A 180 -31.76 -10.16 -40.28
N ALA A 181 -31.92 -9.60 -41.49
CA ALA A 181 -30.98 -8.64 -42.06
C ALA A 181 -30.78 -7.38 -41.19
N THR A 182 -31.84 -6.89 -40.51
CA THR A 182 -31.72 -5.76 -39.56
C THR A 182 -31.09 -6.15 -38.22
N ARG A 183 -31.02 -7.45 -37.91
CA ARG A 183 -30.29 -7.97 -36.74
C ARG A 183 -28.81 -8.09 -37.07
N GLU A 184 -28.46 -8.62 -38.23
CA GLU A 184 -27.07 -8.76 -38.69
C GLU A 184 -26.38 -7.40 -38.80
N LEU A 185 -27.04 -6.40 -39.43
CA LEU A 185 -26.51 -5.04 -39.50
C LEU A 185 -26.24 -4.44 -38.10
N ARG A 186 -27.12 -4.73 -37.12
CA ARG A 186 -26.94 -4.27 -35.73
C ARG A 186 -25.79 -4.98 -35.02
N VAL A 187 -25.62 -6.28 -35.26
CA VAL A 187 -24.52 -7.06 -34.69
C VAL A 187 -23.19 -6.56 -35.26
N ALA A 188 -23.08 -6.42 -36.58
CA ALA A 188 -21.88 -5.88 -37.23
C ALA A 188 -21.54 -4.46 -36.73
N THR A 189 -22.55 -3.58 -36.61
CA THR A 189 -22.34 -2.22 -36.05
C THR A 189 -21.86 -2.26 -34.61
N ALA A 190 -22.43 -3.14 -33.78
CA ALA A 190 -22.02 -3.29 -32.38
C ALA A 190 -20.60 -3.88 -32.26
N GLU A 191 -20.23 -4.81 -33.13
CA GLU A 191 -18.88 -5.38 -33.20
C GLU A 191 -17.85 -4.33 -33.62
N MET A 192 -18.13 -3.53 -34.64
CA MET A 192 -17.24 -2.43 -35.04
C MET A 192 -17.05 -1.42 -33.92
N LYS A 193 -18.12 -1.04 -33.21
CA LYS A 193 -18.03 -0.17 -32.02
C LYS A 193 -17.19 -0.80 -30.91
N ASN A 194 -17.42 -2.08 -30.60
CA ASN A 194 -16.64 -2.80 -29.59
C ASN A 194 -15.15 -2.89 -29.96
N GLN A 195 -14.83 -3.06 -31.25
CA GLN A 195 -13.45 -3.07 -31.74
C GLN A 195 -12.80 -1.69 -31.62
N ALA A 196 -13.50 -0.63 -32.01
CA ALA A 196 -13.04 0.76 -31.84
C ALA A 196 -12.80 1.09 -30.35
N ASP A 197 -13.74 0.76 -29.47
CA ASP A 197 -13.61 0.95 -28.03
C ASP A 197 -12.42 0.17 -27.45
N LYS A 198 -12.19 -1.06 -27.93
CA LYS A 198 -11.03 -1.89 -27.53
C LYS A 198 -9.71 -1.27 -27.99
N ALA A 199 -9.66 -0.71 -29.20
CA ALA A 199 -8.49 -0.02 -29.73
C ALA A 199 -8.17 1.25 -28.93
N ILE A 200 -9.18 2.10 -28.68
CA ILE A 200 -9.05 3.30 -27.85
C ILE A 200 -8.59 2.93 -26.43
N ALA A 201 -9.19 1.91 -25.81
CA ALA A 201 -8.79 1.43 -24.49
C ALA A 201 -7.34 0.93 -24.46
N SER A 202 -6.87 0.27 -25.54
CA SER A 202 -5.48 -0.16 -25.67
C SER A 202 -4.51 1.02 -25.74
N ILE A 203 -4.84 2.04 -26.56
CA ILE A 203 -4.04 3.27 -26.67
C ILE A 203 -3.98 3.98 -25.32
N ASN A 204 -5.13 4.17 -24.66
CA ASN A 204 -5.19 4.85 -23.37
C ASN A 204 -4.34 4.14 -22.30
N ARG A 205 -4.33 2.80 -22.24
CA ARG A 205 -3.45 2.05 -21.33
C ARG A 205 -1.96 2.30 -21.61
N LYS A 206 -1.56 2.41 -22.88
CA LYS A 206 -0.18 2.72 -23.26
C LYS A 206 0.20 4.14 -22.84
N LEU A 207 -0.67 5.11 -23.11
CA LEU A 207 -0.46 6.51 -22.72
C LEU A 207 -0.38 6.67 -21.20
N GLU A 208 -1.26 6.01 -20.45
CA GLU A 208 -1.24 6.00 -18.99
C GLU A 208 0.06 5.38 -18.46
N LYS A 209 0.53 4.27 -19.05
CA LYS A 209 1.82 3.66 -18.66
C LYS A 209 3.00 4.59 -18.92
N ILE A 210 3.01 5.31 -20.04
CA ILE A 210 4.06 6.32 -20.34
C ILE A 210 4.01 7.46 -19.34
N SER A 211 2.81 7.99 -19.06
CA SER A 211 2.60 9.06 -18.09
C SER A 211 3.07 8.66 -16.68
N MET A 212 2.70 7.45 -16.23
CA MET A 212 3.18 6.90 -14.97
C MET A 212 4.70 6.74 -14.93
N GLY A 213 5.31 6.29 -16.02
CA GLY A 213 6.77 6.18 -16.13
C GLY A 213 7.46 7.54 -16.00
N LYS A 214 6.91 8.58 -16.64
CA LYS A 214 7.43 9.95 -16.53
C LYS A 214 7.34 10.47 -15.09
N GLU A 215 6.21 10.25 -14.41
CA GLU A 215 6.02 10.67 -13.02
C GLU A 215 6.92 9.92 -12.04
N ALA A 216 7.12 8.62 -12.24
CA ALA A 216 8.08 7.85 -11.45
C ALA A 216 9.51 8.37 -11.65
N PHE A 217 9.87 8.70 -12.89
CA PHE A 217 11.17 9.28 -13.22
C PHE A 217 11.37 10.66 -12.60
N THR A 218 10.38 11.55 -12.68
CA THR A 218 10.47 12.86 -12.05
C THR A 218 10.61 12.72 -10.54
N ARG A 219 9.86 11.82 -9.88
CA ARG A 219 10.03 11.58 -8.44
C ARG A 219 11.43 11.04 -8.11
N TYR A 220 11.91 10.06 -8.88
CA TYR A 220 13.25 9.48 -8.70
C TYR A 220 14.36 10.54 -8.74
N SER A 221 14.27 11.52 -9.64
CA SER A 221 15.30 12.56 -9.77
C SER A 221 15.29 13.58 -8.63
N HIS A 222 14.14 13.85 -8.01
CA HIS A 222 13.99 14.93 -7.03
C HIS A 222 13.88 14.46 -5.58
N ASP A 223 13.48 13.21 -5.33
CA ASP A 223 13.30 12.64 -3.99
C ASP A 223 14.38 11.62 -3.69
N ALA A 224 15.32 12.00 -2.82
CA ALA A 224 16.44 11.16 -2.40
C ALA A 224 15.98 9.90 -1.65
N GLU A 225 14.94 9.99 -0.82
CA GLU A 225 14.46 8.87 -0.01
C GLU A 225 13.70 7.86 -0.89
N TYR A 226 12.85 8.35 -1.80
CA TYR A 226 12.21 7.50 -2.80
C TYR A 226 13.23 6.81 -3.70
N ARG A 227 14.25 7.55 -4.16
CA ARG A 227 15.35 6.99 -4.97
C ARG A 227 16.10 5.90 -4.21
N PHE A 228 16.45 6.14 -2.96
CA PHE A 228 17.15 5.16 -2.13
C PHE A 228 16.32 3.89 -1.96
N LEU A 229 15.02 4.01 -1.64
CA LEU A 229 14.12 2.86 -1.57
C LEU A 229 14.04 2.13 -2.91
N HIS A 230 13.88 2.86 -4.02
CA HIS A 230 13.79 2.28 -5.36
C HIS A 230 15.04 1.47 -5.73
N GLU A 231 16.23 2.00 -5.46
CA GLU A 231 17.50 1.31 -5.68
C GLU A 231 17.61 0.05 -4.83
N ARG A 232 17.28 0.13 -3.54
CA ARG A 232 17.29 -1.04 -2.65
C ARG A 232 16.30 -2.12 -3.07
N VAL A 233 15.12 -1.75 -3.56
CA VAL A 233 14.16 -2.69 -4.15
C VAL A 233 14.76 -3.32 -5.41
N SER A 234 15.34 -2.52 -6.31
CA SER A 234 15.94 -2.99 -7.56
C SER A 234 17.10 -3.97 -7.33
N ASP A 235 17.96 -3.68 -6.35
CA ASP A 235 19.05 -4.55 -5.91
C ASP A 235 18.52 -5.90 -5.42
N LEU A 236 17.48 -5.88 -4.58
CA LEU A 236 16.86 -7.10 -4.05
C LEU A 236 16.36 -8.00 -5.19
N PHE A 237 15.62 -7.44 -6.15
CA PHE A 237 15.13 -8.20 -7.31
C PHE A 237 16.29 -8.72 -8.18
N SER A 238 17.30 -7.88 -8.43
CA SER A 238 18.46 -8.26 -9.25
C SER A 238 19.25 -9.40 -8.62
N ASN A 239 19.43 -9.38 -7.30
CA ASN A 239 20.12 -10.43 -6.56
C ASN A 239 19.37 -11.76 -6.62
N LEU A 240 18.03 -11.74 -6.47
CA LEU A 240 17.20 -12.94 -6.59
C LEU A 240 17.23 -13.56 -7.99
N LEU A 241 17.28 -12.73 -9.03
CA LEU A 241 17.41 -13.20 -10.41
C LEU A 241 18.77 -13.87 -10.63
N LYS A 242 19.86 -13.26 -10.13
CA LYS A 242 21.22 -13.82 -10.20
C LYS A 242 21.35 -15.13 -9.44
N GLU A 243 20.74 -15.24 -8.27
CA GLU A 243 20.75 -16.46 -7.46
C GLU A 243 20.04 -17.61 -8.19
N ARG A 244 18.89 -17.34 -8.82
CA ARG A 244 18.17 -18.35 -9.59
C ARG A 244 18.89 -18.77 -10.88
N SER A 245 19.65 -17.88 -11.50
CA SER A 245 20.41 -18.19 -12.72
C SER A 245 21.73 -18.91 -12.45
N ARG A 246 22.17 -19.03 -11.19
CA ARG A 246 23.32 -19.87 -10.83
C ARG A 246 22.91 -21.33 -10.94
N VAL A 247 23.34 -21.99 -12.02
CA VAL A 247 23.37 -23.44 -12.09
C VAL A 247 24.41 -23.90 -11.07
N PRO A 248 24.08 -24.79 -10.10
CA PRO A 248 25.09 -25.38 -9.25
C PRO A 248 26.06 -26.18 -10.14
N ASP A 249 27.34 -25.79 -10.15
CA ASP A 249 28.39 -26.50 -10.86
C ASP A 249 28.61 -27.84 -10.14
N VAL A 250 27.96 -28.89 -10.62
CA VAL A 250 28.19 -30.27 -10.17
C VAL A 250 29.51 -30.74 -10.80
N ARG A 251 30.64 -30.28 -10.26
CA ARG A 251 31.93 -30.92 -10.55
C ARG A 251 32.16 -32.03 -9.55
N ARG A 252 31.89 -33.24 -10.04
CA ARG A 252 32.51 -34.53 -9.72
C ARG A 252 33.60 -34.48 -8.64
N ASP A 253 33.20 -34.83 -7.42
CA ASP A 253 34.07 -35.53 -6.47
C ASP A 253 33.98 -37.03 -6.81
N GLU A 254 34.78 -37.50 -7.76
CA GLU A 254 34.93 -38.92 -8.13
C GLU A 254 36.42 -39.17 -8.42
N GLN A 255 37.25 -38.98 -7.39
CA GLN A 255 38.61 -39.53 -7.32
C GLN A 255 38.95 -39.79 -5.85
N ASP A 256 38.30 -40.77 -5.23
CA ASP A 256 38.76 -41.40 -3.98
C ASP A 256 38.23 -42.84 -3.90
N LEU A 257 38.35 -43.60 -4.99
CA LEU A 257 38.16 -45.07 -5.00
C LEU A 257 39.19 -45.72 -5.93
N SER A 258 40.48 -45.52 -5.65
CA SER A 258 41.53 -46.47 -6.06
C SER A 258 42.50 -46.69 -4.92
N SER A 259 42.05 -47.43 -3.92
CA SER A 259 42.92 -48.15 -2.99
C SER A 259 42.32 -49.53 -2.81
N SER A 260 42.73 -50.44 -3.70
CA SER A 260 42.72 -51.90 -3.53
C SER A 260 43.67 -52.47 -4.56
#